data_AF-A0A368DYE6-F1
#
_entry.id   AF-A0A368DYE6-F1
#
_cell.length_a   1.000
_cell.length_b   1.000
_cell.length_c   1.000
_cell.angle_alpha   90.00
_cell.angle_beta   90.00
_cell.angle_gamma   90.00
#
_symmetry.space_group_name_H-M   'P 1'
#
loop_
_entity.id
_entity.type
_entity.pdbx_description
1 polymer ?
#
loop_
_entity_poly.entity_id
_entity_poly.type
_entity_poly.pdbx_seq_one_letter_code
_entity_poly.pdbx_strand_id
1 'polypeptide(L)'
;MNLLFDIQTIKFNSLSDWLILNGKLKKGSLNSELFLKVDQSFLNKILNRIQRANPDTSINDYLKTHEDIHINDYEFDFNSLLETTISMSELKFLTTLNEYKFIRA
;
A
#
# COMPACT_ATOMS: atom_id res chain seq x y z
N MET A 1 2.28 3.71 -21.91
CA MET A 1 3.28 3.75 -20.83
C MET A 1 2.61 3.31 -19.55
N ASN A 2 3.06 2.21 -18.93
CA ASN A 2 2.47 1.69 -17.71
C ASN A 2 2.96 2.53 -16.52
N LEU A 3 2.04 3.25 -15.89
CA LEU A 3 2.29 3.98 -14.65
C LEU A 3 2.30 2.98 -13.51
N LEU A 4 3.41 2.90 -12.79
CA LEU A 4 3.62 1.92 -11.73
C LEU A 4 3.66 2.62 -10.37
N PHE A 5 3.09 2.01 -9.35
CA PHE A 5 3.16 2.47 -7.99
C PHE A 5 3.89 1.42 -7.15
N ASP A 6 5.02 1.82 -6.59
CA ASP A 6 5.88 0.99 -5.79
C ASP A 6 5.57 1.20 -4.31
N ILE A 7 4.86 0.24 -3.68
CA ILE A 7 4.35 0.38 -2.32
C ILE A 7 5.49 0.15 -1.34
N GLN A 8 5.81 1.16 -0.54
CA GLN A 8 6.83 1.07 0.50
C GLN A 8 6.23 0.73 1.87
N THR A 9 5.10 1.34 2.23
CA THR A 9 4.42 1.02 3.48
C THR A 9 2.90 1.05 3.33
N ILE A 10 2.20 0.26 4.14
CA ILE A 10 0.74 0.33 4.31
C ILE A 10 0.45 0.63 5.76
N LYS A 11 -0.29 1.71 6.04
CA LYS A 11 -0.67 2.10 7.41
C LYS A 11 -2.19 2.15 7.56
N PHE A 12 -2.70 1.63 8.66
CA PHE A 12 -4.12 1.71 9.02
C PHE A 12 -4.28 1.49 10.52
N ASN A 13 -5.47 1.77 11.04
CA ASN A 13 -5.78 1.52 12.43
C ASN A 13 -7.09 0.76 12.59
N SER A 14 -7.32 0.22 13.78
CA SER A 14 -8.48 -0.63 14.09
C SER A 14 -9.84 0.05 13.94
N LEU A 15 -9.89 1.39 13.85
CA LEU A 15 -11.13 2.18 13.74
C LEU A 15 -11.31 2.82 12.37
N SER A 16 -10.38 2.61 11.44
CA SER A 16 -10.33 3.30 10.16
C SER A 16 -10.80 2.41 9.03
N ASP A 17 -11.81 2.86 8.29
CA ASP A 17 -12.28 2.21 7.06
C ASP A 17 -11.31 2.36 5.88
N TRP A 18 -10.17 3.03 6.09
CA TRP A 18 -9.18 3.33 5.06
C TRP A 18 -7.76 2.92 5.45
N LEU A 19 -6.96 2.62 4.43
CA LEU A 19 -5.53 2.40 4.46
C LEU A 19 -4.83 3.59 3.81
N ILE A 20 -3.62 3.88 4.27
CA ILE A 20 -2.68 4.79 3.62
C ILE A 20 -1.56 3.95 3.02
N LEU A 21 -1.47 3.94 1.70
CA LEU A 21 -0.33 3.39 0.97
C LEU A 21 0.67 4.52 0.76
N ASN A 22 1.86 4.39 1.33
CA ASN A 22 3.00 5.22 0.98
C ASN A 22 3.83 4.50 -0.08
N GLY A 23 4.25 5.22 -1.11
CA GLY A 23 5.04 4.62 -2.16
C GLY A 23 5.55 5.60 -3.19
N LYS A 24 6.23 5.06 -4.20
CA LYS A 24 6.81 5.84 -5.30
C LYS A 24 6.05 5.57 -6.58
N LEU A 25 5.50 6.63 -7.17
CA LEU A 25 4.94 6.60 -8.51
C LEU A 25 6.10 6.65 -9.52
N LYS A 26 6.25 5.60 -10.32
CA LYS A 26 7.29 5.47 -11.35
C LYS A 26 6.69 5.60 -12.75
N LYS A 27 7.21 6.55 -13.54
CA LYS A 27 6.86 6.73 -14.96
C LYS A 27 8.13 6.99 -15.78
N GLY A 28 8.71 5.93 -16.34
CA GLY A 28 10.03 6.02 -16.98
C GLY A 28 11.10 6.36 -15.94
N SER A 29 11.84 7.44 -16.15
CA SER A 29 12.85 7.95 -15.19
C SER A 29 12.26 8.81 -14.06
N LEU A 30 10.99 9.21 -14.16
CA LEU A 30 10.34 10.04 -13.15
C LEU A 30 9.88 9.18 -11.98
N ASN A 31 10.33 9.54 -10.78
CA ASN A 31 9.89 8.96 -9.51
C ASN A 31 9.32 10.08 -8.64
N SER A 32 8.16 9.86 -8.03
CA SER A 32 7.55 10.80 -7.08
C SER A 32 6.98 10.05 -5.90
N GLU A 33 7.32 10.48 -4.69
CA GLU A 33 6.71 9.95 -3.47
C GLU A 33 5.25 10.41 -3.39
N LEU A 34 4.39 9.49 -2.97
CA LEU A 34 2.96 9.72 -2.94
C LEU A 34 2.27 8.88 -1.87
N PHE A 35 1.32 9.52 -1.20
CA PHE A 35 0.35 8.85 -0.33
C PHE A 35 -0.95 8.61 -1.08
N LEU A 36 -1.42 7.37 -1.08
CA LEU A 36 -2.71 6.97 -1.59
C LEU A 36 -3.60 6.52 -0.44
N LYS A 37 -4.78 7.13 -0.32
CA LYS A 37 -5.84 6.67 0.56
C LYS A 37 -6.71 5.67 -0.20
N VAL A 38 -6.93 4.48 0.35
CA VAL A 38 -7.77 3.42 -0.24
C VAL A 38 -8.63 2.76 0.83
N ASP A 39 -9.74 2.11 0.47
CA ASP A 39 -10.55 1.39 1.46
C ASP A 39 -9.81 0.21 2.10
N GLN A 40 -10.08 -0.02 3.38
CA GLN A 40 -9.54 -1.14 4.15
C GLN A 40 -9.93 -2.50 3.56
N SER A 41 -11.08 -2.59 2.89
CA SER A 41 -11.51 -3.81 2.19
C SER A 41 -10.49 -4.31 1.14
N PHE A 42 -9.60 -3.44 0.66
CA PHE A 42 -8.56 -3.79 -0.31
C PHE A 42 -7.27 -4.33 0.29
N LEU A 43 -7.10 -4.26 1.62
CA LEU A 43 -5.88 -4.69 2.31
C LEU A 43 -5.45 -6.09 1.87
N ASN A 44 -6.34 -7.07 2.04
CA ASN A 44 -6.04 -8.47 1.69
C ASN A 44 -5.71 -8.66 0.21
N LYS A 45 -6.32 -7.87 -0.69
CA LYS A 45 -6.01 -7.96 -2.13
C LYS A 45 -4.60 -7.46 -2.42
N ILE A 46 -4.21 -6.35 -1.81
CA ILE A 46 -2.87 -5.77 -1.95
C ILE A 46 -1.82 -6.70 -1.33
N LEU A 47 -2.03 -7.17 -0.10
CA LEU A 47 -1.11 -8.09 0.58
C LEU A 47 -0.93 -9.39 -0.20
N ASN A 48 -2.01 -10.00 -0.69
CA ASN A 48 -1.93 -11.22 -1.50
C ASN A 48 -1.18 -10.98 -2.82
N ARG A 49 -1.33 -9.80 -3.43
CA ARG A 49 -0.62 -9.45 -4.67
C ARG A 49 0.89 -9.34 -4.44
N ILE A 50 1.30 -8.74 -3.32
CA ILE A 50 2.71 -8.63 -2.92
C ILE A 50 3.26 -10.01 -2.53
N GLN A 51 2.53 -10.79 -1.74
CA GLN A 51 2.90 -12.17 -1.37
C GLN A 51 3.12 -13.06 -2.59
N ARG A 52 2.28 -12.95 -3.63
CA ARG A 52 2.44 -13.70 -4.88
C ARG A 52 3.70 -13.32 -5.67
N ALA A 53 4.12 -12.06 -5.56
CA ALA A 53 5.35 -11.58 -6.19
C ALA A 53 6.61 -11.97 -5.39
N ASN A 54 6.45 -12.23 -4.09
CA ASN A 54 7.54 -12.60 -3.19
C ASN A 54 7.22 -13.94 -2.50
N PRO A 55 7.18 -15.06 -3.25
CA PRO A 55 6.71 -16.35 -2.74
C PRO A 55 7.59 -16.93 -1.62
N ASP A 56 8.87 -16.55 -1.58
CA ASP A 56 9.86 -17.08 -0.63
C ASP A 56 9.85 -16.35 0.73
N THR A 57 9.05 -15.29 0.87
CA THR A 57 8.96 -14.49 2.09
C THR A 57 7.53 -14.41 2.59
N SER A 58 7.30 -14.44 3.90
CA SER A 58 5.97 -14.22 4.48
C SER A 58 5.69 -12.73 4.60
N ILE A 59 4.60 -12.26 3.99
CA ILE A 59 4.20 -10.83 4.05
C ILE A 59 3.90 -10.36 5.48
N ASN A 60 3.53 -11.28 6.37
CA ASN A 60 3.22 -10.98 7.77
C ASN A 60 4.49 -10.66 8.58
N ASP A 61 5.66 -11.06 8.10
CA ASP A 61 6.94 -10.77 8.77
C ASP A 61 7.28 -9.27 8.72
N TYR A 62 6.59 -8.53 7.85
CA TYR A 62 6.71 -7.10 7.67
C TYR A 62 5.66 -6.28 8.44
N LEU A 63 4.77 -6.95 9.18
CA LEU A 63 3.75 -6.29 10.01
C LEU A 63 4.36 -5.80 11.33
N LYS A 64 4.17 -4.51 11.60
CA LYS A 64 4.44 -3.84 12.86
C LYS A 64 3.12 -3.41 13.48
N THR A 65 2.93 -3.68 14.75
CA THR A 65 1.75 -3.29 15.52
C THR A 65 2.15 -2.33 16.62
N HIS A 66 1.42 -1.23 16.75
CA HIS A 66 1.57 -0.29 17.85
C HIS A 66 0.22 -0.18 18.56
N GLU A 67 0.19 -0.50 19.84
CA GLU A 67 -0.99 -0.34 20.68
C GLU A 67 -0.90 1.01 21.40
N ASP A 68 -1.81 1.93 21.09
CA ASP A 68 -2.08 3.11 21.91
C ASP A 68 -3.41 2.89 22.65
N ILE A 69 -3.59 3.53 23.80
CA ILE A 69 -4.52 3.23 24.91
C ILE A 69 -5.98 2.95 24.46
N HIS A 70 -6.38 3.38 23.25
CA HIS A 70 -7.69 3.10 22.66
C HIS A 70 -7.68 2.70 21.18
N ILE A 71 -6.52 2.58 20.52
CA ILE A 71 -6.41 2.35 19.07
C ILE A 71 -5.22 1.44 18.77
N ASN A 72 -5.44 0.41 17.95
CA ASN A 72 -4.34 -0.38 17.41
C ASN A 72 -3.96 0.16 16.04
N ASP A 73 -2.72 0.61 15.90
CA ASP A 73 -2.12 1.01 14.65
C ASP A 73 -1.33 -0.17 14.04
N TYR A 74 -1.51 -0.36 12.75
CA TYR A 74 -0.89 -1.41 11.97
C TYR A 74 -0.08 -0.79 10.84
N GLU A 75 1.15 -1.24 10.69
CA GLU A 75 2.05 -0.81 9.61
C GLU A 75 2.70 -2.02 8.97
N PHE A 76 2.50 -2.20 7.67
CA PHE A 76 3.36 -3.07 6.88
C PHE A 76 4.50 -2.25 6.28
N ASP A 77 5.74 -2.67 6.52
CA ASP A 77 6.96 -2.00 6.03
C ASP A 77 7.67 -2.87 5.00
N PHE A 78 7.59 -2.52 3.72
CA PHE A 78 8.10 -3.31 2.62
C PHE A 78 9.39 -2.78 2.01
N ASN A 79 10.09 -1.86 2.69
CA ASN A 79 11.30 -1.24 2.12
C ASN A 79 12.43 -2.25 1.82
N SER A 80 12.41 -3.43 2.43
CA SER A 80 13.37 -4.52 2.19
C SER A 80 12.88 -5.59 1.20
N LEU A 81 11.63 -5.50 0.70
CA LEU A 81 11.11 -6.38 -0.34
C LEU A 81 11.49 -5.88 -1.73
N LEU A 82 11.76 -6.81 -2.64
CA LEU A 82 12.19 -6.50 -4.01
C LEU A 82 11.00 -6.18 -4.92
N GLU A 83 9.88 -6.89 -4.77
CA GLU A 83 8.72 -6.76 -5.66
C GLU A 83 7.46 -6.26 -4.96
N THR A 84 7.33 -4.95 -4.89
CA THR A 84 6.18 -4.24 -4.25
C THR A 84 5.41 -3.37 -5.23
N THR A 85 5.69 -3.51 -6.52
CA THR A 85 5.16 -2.65 -7.57
C THR A 85 3.82 -3.16 -8.11
N ILE A 86 2.82 -2.27 -8.15
CA ILE A 86 1.48 -2.51 -8.69
C ILE A 86 1.20 -1.49 -9.79
N SER A 87 0.52 -1.90 -10.87
CA SER A 87 0.13 -0.93 -11.91
C SER A 87 -0.96 0.01 -11.40
N MET A 88 -0.90 1.30 -11.75
CA MET A 88 -1.96 2.24 -11.35
C MET A 88 -3.32 1.89 -11.95
N SER A 89 -3.38 1.20 -13.09
CA SER A 89 -4.62 0.64 -13.63
C SER A 89 -5.21 -0.44 -12.73
N GLU A 90 -4.36 -1.32 -12.19
CA GLU A 90 -4.77 -2.36 -11.24
C GLU A 90 -5.21 -1.74 -9.92
N LEU A 91 -4.45 -0.78 -9.37
CA LEU A 91 -4.88 -0.04 -8.18
C LEU A 91 -6.23 0.65 -8.40
N LYS A 92 -6.42 1.34 -9.54
CA LYS A 92 -7.68 2.00 -9.89
C LYS A 92 -8.83 1.01 -10.06
N PHE A 93 -8.57 -0.20 -10.54
CA PHE A 93 -9.59 -1.24 -10.63
C PHE A 93 -9.93 -1.82 -9.25
N LEU A 94 -8.92 -1.88 -8.37
CA LEU A 94 -9.04 -2.23 -6.97
C LEU A 94 -9.63 -1.09 -6.13
N THR A 95 -10.18 -0.03 -6.71
CA THR A 95 -10.85 1.04 -5.95
C THR A 95 -12.06 1.51 -6.76
N THR A 96 -13.24 1.60 -6.17
CA THR A 96 -14.39 2.20 -6.87
C THR A 96 -14.10 3.66 -7.21
N LEU A 97 -14.45 4.06 -8.44
CA LEU A 97 -14.01 5.24 -9.22
C LEU A 97 -14.03 6.65 -8.56
N ASN A 98 -14.41 6.82 -7.29
CA ASN A 98 -14.68 8.14 -6.68
C ASN A 98 -13.82 8.53 -5.46
N GLU A 99 -12.82 7.76 -5.03
CA GLU A 99 -12.16 8.03 -3.73
C GLU A 99 -10.63 8.20 -3.76
N TYR A 100 -10.07 8.64 -4.89
CA TYR A 100 -8.66 9.07 -4.90
C TYR A 100 -8.50 10.52 -4.52
N LYS A 101 -7.96 10.78 -3.32
CA LYS A 101 -7.34 12.08 -3.00
C LYS A 101 -5.83 11.91 -2.93
N PHE A 102 -5.13 12.58 -3.85
CA PHE A 102 -3.69 12.80 -3.73
C PHE A 102 -3.49 13.75 -2.54
N ILE A 103 -2.79 13.29 -1.50
CA ILE A 103 -2.37 14.15 -0.40
C ILE A 103 -0.89 14.46 -0.64
N ARG A 104 -0.56 15.76 -0.77
CA ARG A 104 0.84 16.21 -0.81
C ARG A 104 1.43 16.10 0.60
N ALA A 105 2.68 15.65 0.66
CA ALA A 105 3.54 15.85 1.83
C ALA A 105 3.75 17.34 2.11
#